data_AF-A0A920TGK0-F1
#
_entry.id   AF-A0A920TGK0-F1
#
_cell.length_a   1.000
_cell.length_b   1.000
_cell.length_c   1.000
_cell.angle_alpha   90.00
_cell.angle_beta   90.00
_cell.angle_gamma   90.00
#
_symmetry.space_group_name_H-M   'P 1'
#
loop_
_entity.id
_entity.type
_entity.pdbx_description
1 polymer ?
#
loop_
_entity_poly.entity_id
_entity_poly.type
_entity_poly.pdbx_seq_one_letter_code
_entity_poly.pdbx_strand_id
1 'polypeptide(L)' 'MNIAAKTMIILAAFISTLSLTSCNNTKSEPQDRLTLTIMTHDSFAVSEEVLSIFQEQHNVKVNILNSGMPVQL' A
#
# COMPACT_ATOMS: atom_id res chain seq x y z
N MET A 1 44.44 3.51 25.41
CA MET A 1 43.36 2.76 24.71
C MET A 1 44.01 1.74 23.80
N ASN A 2 43.85 0.45 24.09
CA ASN A 2 44.48 -0.64 23.34
C ASN A 2 43.95 -0.67 21.89
N ILE A 3 44.80 -1.06 20.94
CA ILE A 3 44.48 -1.07 19.50
C ILE A 3 43.23 -1.91 19.22
N ALA A 4 43.03 -2.99 19.99
CA ALA A 4 41.85 -3.85 19.91
C ALA A 4 40.54 -3.15 20.33
N ALA A 5 40.53 -2.31 21.36
CA ALA A 5 39.32 -1.54 21.71
C ALA A 5 39.03 -0.45 20.68
N LYS A 6 40.07 0.15 20.09
CA LYS A 6 39.88 1.14 19.03
C LYS A 6 39.24 0.53 17.78
N THR A 7 39.69 -0.66 17.36
CA THR A 7 39.07 -1.37 16.22
C THR A 7 37.66 -1.85 16.52
N MET A 8 37.36 -2.29 17.75
CA MET A 8 36.00 -2.64 18.15
C MET A 8 35.05 -1.44 18.17
N ILE A 9 35.51 -0.28 18.64
CA ILE A 9 34.72 0.96 18.65
C ILE A 9 34.45 1.43 17.22
N ILE A 10 35.42 1.33 16.30
CA ILE A 10 35.26 1.71 14.89
C ILE A 10 34.25 0.78 14.20
N LEU A 11 34.30 -0.53 14.47
CA LEU A 11 33.38 -1.50 13.87
C LEU A 11 31.94 -1.31 14.37
N ALA A 12 31.76 -1.04 15.67
CA ALA A 12 30.44 -0.76 16.24
C ALA A 12 29.83 0.53 15.68
N ALA A 13 30.65 1.57 15.46
CA ALA A 13 30.20 2.81 14.84
C ALA A 13 29.75 2.60 13.38
N PHE A 14 30.46 1.78 12.61
CA PHE A 14 30.13 1.48 11.22
C PHE A 14 28.79 0.73 11.08
N ILE A 15 28.53 -0.25 11.94
CA ILE A 15 27.27 -1.01 11.95
C ILE A 15 26.10 -0.11 12.36
N SER A 16 26.31 0.81 13.30
CA SER A 16 25.28 1.77 13.73
C SER A 16 24.86 2.73 12.61
N THR A 17 25.76 3.11 11.71
CA THR A 17 25.44 4.00 10.57
C THR A 17 24.65 3.32 9.45
N LEU A 18 24.66 1.99 9.35
CA LEU A 18 23.89 1.27 8.32
C LEU A 18 22.38 1.17 8.64
N SER A 19 21.96 1.48 9.88
CA SER A 19 20.58 1.24 10.33
C SER A 19 19.61 2.39 10.06
N LEU A 20 20.06 3.53 9.49
CA LEU A 20 19.22 4.73 9.33
C LEU A 20 18.68 4.97 7.92
N THR A 21 18.99 4.10 6.94
CA THR A 21 18.49 4.25 5.56
C THR A 21 17.36 3.25 5.28
N SER A 22 16.22 3.42 5.96
CA SER A 22 14.95 2.86 5.49
C SER A 22 13.81 3.82 5.81
N CYS A 23 13.94 5.04 5.31
CA CYS A 23 12.78 5.86 4.98
C CYS A 23 12.74 5.94 3.46
N ASN A 24 12.20 4.89 2.86
CA ASN A 24 11.81 4.92 1.46
C ASN A 24 10.64 5.92 1.34
N ASN A 25 10.95 7.19 1.13
CA ASN A 25 10.00 8.17 0.61
C ASN A 25 9.79 7.91 -0.88
N THR A 26 9.43 6.68 -1.26
CA THR A 26 8.58 6.53 -2.43
C THR A 26 7.33 7.30 -2.05
N LYS A 27 7.28 8.57 -2.49
CA LYS A 27 6.03 9.13 -2.96
C LYS A 27 5.50 8.04 -3.87
N SER A 28 4.59 7.22 -3.34
CA SER A 28 3.82 6.31 -4.15
C SER A 28 3.27 7.22 -5.23
N GLU A 29 3.80 7.10 -6.44
CA GLU A 29 2.98 7.35 -7.61
C GLU A 29 1.66 6.68 -7.27
N PRO A 30 0.50 7.35 -7.42
CA PRO A 30 -0.75 6.65 -7.28
C PRO A 30 -0.59 5.45 -8.21
N GLN A 31 -0.40 4.25 -7.64
CA GLN A 31 -0.56 3.05 -8.45
C GLN A 31 -1.99 3.20 -8.89
N ASP A 32 -2.18 3.61 -10.14
CA ASP A 32 -3.50 3.94 -10.67
C ASP A 32 -4.41 2.80 -10.26
N ARG A 33 -5.33 3.10 -9.33
CA ARG A 33 -6.08 2.05 -8.64
C ARG A 33 -6.71 1.20 -9.71
N LEU A 34 -6.36 -0.10 -9.71
CA LEU A 34 -6.88 -1.01 -10.70
C LEU A 34 -8.40 -0.96 -10.64
N THR A 35 -9.05 -0.71 -11.77
CA THR A 35 -10.51 -0.61 -11.81
C THR A 35 -11.10 -2.00 -11.95
N LEU A 36 -11.73 -2.49 -10.88
CA LEU A 36 -12.51 -3.72 -10.86
C LEU A 36 -13.94 -3.41 -11.32
N THR A 37 -14.32 -3.92 -12.49
CA THR A 37 -15.69 -3.77 -13.00
C THR A 37 -16.52 -5.02 -12.71
N ILE A 38 -17.63 -4.85 -11.99
CA ILE A 38 -18.54 -5.92 -11.57
C ILE A 38 -19.86 -5.75 -12.31
N MET A 39 -20.25 -6.71 -13.14
CA MET A 39 -21.57 -6.71 -13.78
C MET A 39 -22.53 -7.61 -12.98
N THR A 40 -23.65 -7.06 -12.56
CA THR A 40 -24.64 -7.75 -11.71
C THR A 40 -26.07 -7.53 -12.20
N HIS A 41 -26.93 -8.49 -11.91
CA HIS A 41 -28.30 -8.61 -12.42
C HIS A 41 -29.31 -8.29 -11.31
N ASP A 42 -29.23 -7.12 -10.68
CA ASP A 42 -30.33 -6.55 -9.86
C ASP A 42 -30.40 -6.96 -8.37
N SER A 43 -29.40 -7.67 -7.82
CA SER A 43 -29.37 -8.01 -6.37
C SER A 43 -28.02 -7.74 -5.68
N PHE A 44 -27.19 -6.88 -6.25
CA PHE A 44 -25.95 -6.46 -5.60
C PHE A 44 -26.24 -5.30 -4.64
N ALA A 45 -26.58 -5.65 -3.40
CA ALA A 45 -26.69 -4.70 -2.30
C ALA A 45 -25.43 -4.80 -1.43
N VAL A 46 -24.55 -3.80 -1.55
CA VAL A 46 -23.37 -3.61 -0.69
C VAL A 46 -23.44 -2.20 -0.09
N SER A 47 -23.00 -2.02 1.15
CA SER A 47 -22.92 -0.69 1.75
C SER A 47 -21.67 0.05 1.25
N GLU A 48 -21.73 1.38 1.24
CA GLU A 48 -20.57 2.23 0.93
C GLU A 48 -19.38 1.96 1.85
N GLU A 49 -19.65 1.65 3.12
CA GLU A 49 -18.62 1.32 4.10
C GLU A 49 -17.87 0.03 3.75
N VAL A 50 -18.59 -1.02 3.35
CA VAL A 50 -17.96 -2.27 2.92
C VAL A 50 -17.18 -2.04 1.62
N LEU A 51 -17.70 -1.22 0.72
CA LEU A 51 -17.05 -0.87 -0.54
C LEU A 51 -15.76 -0.05 -0.33
N SER A 52 -15.77 0.90 0.61
CA SER A 52 -14.59 1.73 0.92
C SER A 52 -13.47 0.90 1.53
N ILE A 53 -13.80 0.05 2.51
CA ILE A 53 -12.87 -0.87 3.16
C ILE A 53 -12.25 -1.80 2.11
N PHE A 54 -13.07 -2.42 1.27
CA PHE A 54 -12.59 -3.31 0.21
C PHE A 54 -11.63 -2.60 -0.76
N GLN A 55 -12.01 -1.41 -1.24
CA GLN A 55 -11.18 -0.63 -2.15
C GLN A 55 -9.83 -0.29 -1.52
N GLU A 56 -9.80 0.14 -0.26
CA GLU A 56 -8.55 0.47 0.47
C GLU A 56 -7.67 -0.77 0.68
N GLN A 57 -8.26 -1.88 1.15
CA GLN A 57 -7.54 -3.12 1.41
C GLN A 57 -6.87 -3.69 0.15
N HIS A 58 -7.50 -3.52 -1.02
CA HIS A 58 -7.02 -4.12 -2.26
C HIS A 58 -6.37 -3.12 -3.23
N ASN A 59 -6.27 -1.84 -2.86
CA ASN A 59 -5.80 -0.77 -3.74
C ASN A 59 -6.52 -0.75 -5.11
N VAL A 60 -7.84 -0.99 -5.11
CA VAL A 60 -8.68 -1.02 -6.32
C VAL A 60 -9.74 0.07 -6.29
N LYS A 61 -10.26 0.42 -7.46
CA LYS A 61 -11.49 1.19 -7.62
C LYS A 61 -12.58 0.24 -8.12
N VAL A 62 -13.74 0.22 -7.49
CA VAL A 62 -14.84 -0.65 -7.92
C VAL A 62 -15.81 0.13 -8.79
N ASN A 63 -16.21 -0.45 -9.92
CA ASN A 63 -17.21 0.07 -10.84
C ASN A 63 -18.30 -1.00 -11.02
N ILE A 64 -19.54 -0.71 -10.64
CA ILE A 64 -20.64 -1.68 -10.71
C ILE A 64 -21.51 -1.37 -11.92
N LEU A 65 -21.78 -2.36 -12.76
CA LEU A 65 -22.69 -2.28 -13.88
C LEU A 65 -23.96 -3.07 -13.53
N ASN A 66 -25.12 -2.41 -13.50
CA ASN A 66 -26.40 -3.12 -13.40
C ASN A 66 -26.84 -3.51 -14.81
N SER A 67 -26.97 -4.82 -15.05
CA SER A 67 -27.58 -5.36 -16.27
C SER A 67 -26.97 -4.80 -17.58
N GLY A 68 -25.67 -4.48 -17.54
CA GLY A 68 -24.89 -4.00 -18.70
C GLY A 68 -24.78 -2.48 -18.84
N MET A 69 -25.38 -1.71 -17.93
CA MET A 69 -25.21 -0.26 -17.86
C MET A 69 -24.41 0.16 -16.61
N PRO A 70 -23.43 1.08 -16.72
CA PRO A 70 -22.67 1.56 -15.58
C PRO A 70 -23.56 2.27 -14.56
N VAL A 71 -23.48 1.83 -13.31
CA VAL A 71 -24.07 2.50 -12.16
C VAL A 71 -22.96 3.31 -11.50
N GLN A 72 -23.08 4.63 -11.59
CA GLN A 72 -22.30 5.53 -10.75
C GLN A 72 -22.97 5.59 -9.38
N LEU A 73 -22.28 5.07 -8.38
CA LEU A 73 -22.54 5.30 -6.95
C LEU A 73 -21.78 6.56 -6.52
#